data_AF-A0A1C6VH14-F1
#
_entry.id   AF-A0A1C6VH14-F1
#
_cell.length_a   1.000
_cell.length_b   1.000
_cell.length_c   1.000
_cell.angle_alpha   90.00
_cell.angle_beta   90.00
_cell.angle_gamma   90.00
#
_symmetry.space_group_name_H-M   'P 1'
#
loop_
_entity.id
_entity.type
_entity.pdbx_description
1 polymer ?
#
loop_
_entity_poly.entity_id
_entity_poly.type
_entity_poly.pdbx_seq_one_letter_code
_entity_poly.pdbx_strand_id
1 'polypeptide(L)' 'MSACPQCGGGISVPESVQLNEILECPECRAEIEVMSVDPLLIAVAPDVDEDWGE' A
#
# COMPACT_ATOMS: atom_id res chain seq x y z
N MET A 1 -2.14 13.03 0.34
CA MET A 1 -1.36 12.25 1.32
C MET A 1 -2.34 11.41 2.10
N SER A 2 -2.02 10.13 2.28
CA SER A 2 -2.82 9.18 3.07
C SER A 2 -1.99 8.75 4.28
N ALA A 3 -2.67 8.40 5.38
CA ALA A 3 -1.98 7.88 6.56
C ALA A 3 -1.58 6.42 6.33
N CYS A 4 -0.35 6.06 6.69
CA CYS A 4 0.12 4.69 6.68
C CYS A 4 -0.71 3.86 7.68
N PRO A 5 -1.34 2.75 7.26
CA PRO A 5 -2.13 1.92 8.15
C PRO A 5 -1.28 1.20 9.22
N GLN A 6 0.05 1.13 9.06
CA GLN A 6 0.94 0.46 10.01
C GLN A 6 1.48 1.41 11.10
N CYS A 7 2.00 2.58 10.72
CA CYS A 7 2.66 3.49 11.67
C CYS A 7 1.97 4.86 11.84
N GLY A 8 0.93 5.16 11.05
CA GLY A 8 0.28 6.47 11.00
C GLY A 8 1.06 7.55 10.25
N GLY A 9 2.26 7.25 9.74
CA GLY A 9 3.11 8.15 8.97
C GLY A 9 2.52 8.58 7.64
N GLY A 10 3.08 9.63 7.03
CA GLY A 10 2.58 10.18 5.78
C GLY A 10 2.97 9.35 4.55
N ILE A 11 1.99 8.99 3.71
CA ILE A 11 2.21 8.35 2.41
C ILE A 11 1.82 9.31 1.27
N SER A 12 2.79 9.55 0.39
CA SER A 12 2.59 10.25 -0.88
C SER A 12 2.11 9.24 -1.92
N VAL A 13 0.85 9.38 -2.35
CA VAL A 13 0.25 8.52 -3.38
C VAL A 13 0.19 9.32 -4.69
N PRO A 14 0.80 8.85 -5.79
CA PRO A 14 0.77 9.55 -7.08
C PRO A 14 -0.63 9.49 -7.70
N GLU A 15 -0.99 10.50 -8.50
CA GLU A 15 -2.28 10.51 -9.21
C GLU A 15 -2.39 9.39 -10.25
N SER A 16 -1.26 8.86 -10.72
CA SER A 16 -1.18 7.75 -11.67
C SER A 16 -1.19 6.37 -11.00
N VAL A 17 -1.45 6.30 -9.69
CA VAL A 17 -1.45 5.03 -8.94
C VAL A 17 -2.49 4.07 -9.50
N GLN A 18 -2.16 2.78 -9.51
CA GLN A 18 -3.04 1.72 -10.00
C GLN A 18 -3.56 0.84 -8.86
N LEU A 19 -4.70 0.20 -9.11
CA LEU A 19 -5.21 -0.86 -8.24
C LEU A 19 -4.18 -1.99 -8.15
N ASN A 20 -4.00 -2.55 -6.96
CA ASN A 20 -3.00 -3.59 -6.63
C ASN A 20 -1.53 -3.14 -6.79
N GLU A 21 -1.27 -1.84 -6.97
CA GLU A 21 0.09 -1.31 -6.91
C GLU A 21 0.61 -1.35 -5.47
N ILE A 22 1.89 -1.72 -5.31
CA ILE A 22 2.58 -1.73 -4.02
C ILE A 22 3.38 -0.44 -3.86
N LEU A 23 3.02 0.33 -2.86
CA LEU A 23 3.74 1.51 -2.38
C LEU A 23 4.56 1.14 -1.14
N GLU A 24 5.59 1.92 -0.84
CA GLU A 24 6.38 1.72 0.38
C GLU A 24 6.24 2.92 1.31
N CYS A 25 5.98 2.68 2.60
CA CYS A 25 5.96 3.74 3.59
C CYS A 25 7.39 4.27 3.84
N PRO A 26 7.67 5.57 3.65
CA PRO A 26 9.02 6.11 3.86
C PRO A 26 9.46 6.11 5.32
N GLU A 27 8.52 5.99 6.27
CA GLU A 27 8.80 6.04 7.71
C GLU A 27 9.04 4.66 8.31
N CYS A 28 8.15 3.69 8.08
CA CYS A 28 8.24 2.35 8.67
C CYS A 28 8.66 1.25 7.69
N ARG A 29 8.85 1.58 6.41
CA ARG A 29 9.23 0.63 5.35
C ARG A 29 8.22 -0.49 5.07
N ALA A 30 7.01 -0.40 5.64
CA ALA A 30 5.93 -1.34 5.31
C ALA A 30 5.53 -1.20 3.84
N GLU A 31 5.30 -2.34 3.20
CA GLU A 31 4.68 -2.43 1.89
C GLU A 31 3.17 -2.20 2.03
N ILE A 32 2.61 -1.37 1.16
CA ILE A 32 1.25 -0.86 1.22
C ILE A 32 0.59 -1.12 -0.14
N GLU A 33 -0.45 -1.92 -0.16
CA GLU A 33 -1.21 -2.21 -1.37
C GLU A 33 -2.34 -1.19 -1.58
N VAL A 34 -2.53 -0.79 -2.83
CA VAL A 34 -3.63 0.08 -3.26
C VAL A 34 -4.87 -0.77 -3.52
N MET A 35 -5.87 -0.63 -2.67
CA MET A 35 -7.12 -1.41 -2.70
C MET A 35 -8.23 -0.75 -3.51
N SER A 36 -8.13 0.56 -3.77
CA SER A 36 -9.04 1.34 -4.62
C SER A 36 -8.40 2.67 -4.97
N VAL A 37 -8.71 3.21 -6.16
CA VAL A 37 -8.21 4.52 -6.62
C VAL A 37 -9.27 5.63 -6.60
N ASP A 38 -10.56 5.27 -6.54
CA ASP A 38 -11.66 6.23 -6.47
C ASP A 38 -12.87 5.63 -5.69
N PRO A 39 -13.00 5.89 -4.37
CA PRO A 39 -12.08 6.66 -3.53
C PRO A 39 -10.77 5.91 -3.25
N LEU A 40 -9.70 6.66 -2.96
CA LEU A 40 -8.40 6.07 -2.60
C LEU A 40 -8.51 5.25 -1.31
N LEU A 41 -8.17 3.97 -1.38
CA LEU A 41 -8.07 3.04 -0.25
C LEU A 41 -6.73 2.33 -0.30
N ILE A 42 -6.04 2.26 0.84
CA ILE A 42 -4.74 1.58 0.98
C ILE A 42 -4.75 0.67 2.22
N ALA A 43 -4.02 -0.44 2.16
CA ALA A 43 -3.85 -1.39 3.25
C ALA A 43 -2.39 -1.85 3.34
N VAL A 44 -1.97 -2.43 4.47
CA VAL A 44 -0.67 -3.13 4.52
C VAL A 44 -0.75 -4.28 3.52
N ALA A 45 0.25 -4.37 2.63
CA ALA A 45 0.33 -5.47 1.67
C ALA A 45 0.38 -6.79 2.44
N PRO A 46 -0.29 -7.85 1.96
CA PRO A 46 -0.21 -9.15 2.60
C PRO A 46 1.24 -9.66 2.53
N ASP A 47 1.68 -10.38 3.56
CA ASP A 47 2.89 -11.17 3.45
C ASP A 47 2.73 -12.14 2.27
N VAL A 48 3.79 -12.33 1.49
CA VAL A 48 3.80 -13.33 0.42
C VAL A 48 3.66 -14.70 1.07
N ASP A 49 2.44 -15.24 1.10
CA ASP A 49 2.23 -16.64 1.50
C ASP A 49 3.03 -17.56 0.57
N GLU A 50 3.61 -18.64 1.10
CA GLU A 50 4.45 -19.57 0.33
C GLU A 50 3.68 -20.32 -0.80
N ASP A 51 2.40 -20.00 -1.01
CA ASP A 51 1.49 -20.61 -1.99
C ASP A 51 1.26 -19.73 -3.25
N TRP A 52 1.94 -18.58 -3.35
CA TRP A 52 2.01 -17.80 -4.61
C TRP A 52 2.94 -18.51 -5.62
N GLY A 53 2.57 -19.70 -6.11
CA GLY A 53 3.45 -20.44 -7.02
C GLY A 53 3.05 -21.85 -7.50
N GLU A 54 1.81 -22.31 -7.30
CA GLU A 54 1.32 -23.57 -7.92
C GLU A 54 0.49 -23.34 -9.20
#